data_AF-A0A832M7K9-F1
#
_entry.id   AF-A0A832M7K9-F1
#
_cell.length_a   1.000
_cell.length_b   1.000
_cell.length_c   1.000
_cell.angle_alpha   90.00
_cell.angle_beta   90.00
_cell.angle_gamma   90.00
#
_symmetry.space_group_name_H-M   'P 1'
#
loop_
_entity.id
_entity.type
_entity.pdbx_description
1 polymer ?
#
loop_
_entity_poly.entity_id
_entity_poly.type
_entity_poly.pdbx_seq_one_letter_code
_entity_poly.pdbx_strand_id
1 'polypeptide(L)'
;MFNKCAACGTIIVMNGVDVDGRKVCGEDCLQSYRQNAAVELVPADAIEAAVQEAFLSKCPTCGGDGPIDVYTATKLTGMVLVLQVEKTAKLCCARCARKMRFGAAGYCALAGWWSPRSAVMNIFVIPMNLVRAMFTRPPAQPSAMLREVVRAEMGQALLNARQTEMVGRN
;
A
#
# COMPACT_ATOMS: atom_id res chain seq x y z
N MET A 1 -10.70 19.34 -27.52
CA MET A 1 -10.85 19.26 -26.05
C MET A 1 -10.16 17.99 -25.60
N PHE A 2 -9.08 18.06 -24.83
CA PHE A 2 -8.35 16.86 -24.40
C PHE A 2 -9.11 16.19 -23.25
N ASN A 3 -9.52 14.94 -23.44
CA ASN A 3 -10.16 14.18 -22.37
C ASN A 3 -9.09 13.68 -21.39
N LYS A 4 -9.32 13.89 -20.09
CA LYS A 4 -8.49 13.32 -19.03
C LYS A 4 -9.07 11.98 -18.60
N CYS A 5 -8.21 11.02 -18.26
CA CYS A 5 -8.60 9.76 -17.69
C CYS A 5 -9.27 9.98 -16.32
N ALA A 6 -10.49 9.47 -16.14
CA ALA A 6 -11.20 9.59 -14.86
C ALA A 6 -10.54 8.82 -13.70
N ALA A 7 -9.63 7.88 -14.00
CA ALA A 7 -8.93 7.08 -12.99
C ALA A 7 -7.58 7.70 -12.57
N CYS A 8 -6.70 8.00 -13.55
CA CYS A 8 -5.32 8.44 -13.28
C CYS A 8 -5.05 9.91 -13.62
N GLY A 9 -6.03 10.63 -14.20
CA GLY A 9 -5.94 12.05 -14.51
C GLY A 9 -5.05 12.42 -15.71
N THR A 10 -4.38 11.46 -16.36
CA THR A 10 -3.55 11.71 -17.53
C THR A 10 -4.38 12.05 -18.78
N ILE A 11 -3.75 12.73 -19.74
CA ILE A 11 -4.40 13.04 -21.02
C ILE A 11 -4.52 11.75 -21.84
N ILE A 12 -5.72 11.48 -22.34
CA ILE A 12 -6.00 10.33 -23.20
C ILE A 12 -5.52 10.66 -24.61
N VAL A 13 -4.42 10.02 -25.02
CA VAL A 13 -3.77 10.23 -26.33
C VAL A 13 -4.21 9.19 -27.38
N MET A 14 -4.66 8.02 -26.92
CA MET A 14 -5.22 6.93 -27.73
C MET A 14 -6.65 6.63 -27.26
N ASN A 15 -7.51 6.17 -28.16
CA ASN A 15 -8.94 5.94 -27.91
C ASN A 15 -9.18 5.22 -26.57
N GLY A 16 -9.69 5.94 -25.57
CA GLY A 16 -9.93 5.43 -24.23
C GLY A 16 -11.24 4.66 -24.11
N VAL A 17 -11.30 3.74 -23.15
CA VAL A 17 -12.50 2.95 -22.84
C VAL A 17 -13.55 3.86 -22.17
N ASP A 18 -14.81 3.75 -22.58
CA ASP A 18 -15.92 4.52 -22.02
C ASP A 18 -16.66 3.69 -20.96
N VAL A 19 -16.80 4.21 -19.74
CA VAL A 19 -17.50 3.57 -18.62
C VAL A 19 -18.27 4.61 -17.82
N ASP A 20 -19.59 4.41 -17.70
CA ASP A 20 -20.53 5.29 -16.98
C ASP A 20 -20.45 6.76 -17.43
N GLY A 21 -20.25 6.98 -18.74
CA GLY A 21 -20.13 8.33 -19.33
C GLY A 21 -18.79 9.02 -19.04
N ARG A 22 -17.79 8.30 -18.52
CA ARG A 22 -16.43 8.79 -18.33
C ARG A 22 -15.43 7.95 -19.15
N LYS A 23 -14.38 8.59 -19.66
CA LYS A 23 -13.30 7.90 -20.38
C LYS A 23 -12.13 7.54 -19.45
N VAL A 24 -11.61 6.33 -19.62
CA VAL A 24 -10.41 5.82 -18.95
C VAL A 24 -9.35 5.37 -19.95
N CYS A 25 -8.09 5.34 -19.51
CA CYS A 25 -6.93 5.16 -20.37
C CYS A 25 -6.79 3.75 -20.98
N GLY A 26 -7.31 2.72 -20.30
CA GLY A 26 -7.12 1.31 -20.62
C GLY A 26 -7.70 0.41 -19.53
N GLU A 27 -7.46 -0.90 -19.61
CA GLU A 27 -8.04 -1.91 -18.71
C GLU A 27 -7.60 -1.74 -17.24
N ASP A 28 -6.32 -1.44 -16.99
CA ASP A 28 -5.82 -1.18 -15.62
C ASP A 28 -6.51 0.03 -14.97
N CYS A 29 -6.63 1.11 -15.75
CA CYS A 29 -7.37 2.31 -15.35
C CYS A 29 -8.85 1.99 -15.11
N LEU A 30 -9.43 1.11 -15.93
CA LEU A 30 -10.82 0.70 -15.82
C LEU A 30 -11.07 -0.08 -14.51
N GLN A 31 -10.23 -1.06 -14.21
CA GLN A 31 -10.35 -1.85 -12.98
C GLN A 31 -10.22 -0.95 -11.75
N SER A 32 -9.23 -0.05 -11.74
CA SER A 32 -9.01 0.92 -10.67
C SER A 32 -10.20 1.89 -10.51
N TYR A 33 -10.75 2.36 -11.63
CA TYR A 33 -11.94 3.22 -11.62
C TYR A 33 -13.15 2.52 -11.02
N ARG A 34 -13.43 1.28 -11.44
CA ARG A 34 -14.54 0.48 -10.90
C ARG A 34 -14.39 0.20 -9.41
N GLN A 35 -13.17 -0.08 -8.94
CA GLN A 35 -12.87 -0.26 -7.52
C GLN A 35 -13.18 1.02 -6.74
N ASN A 36 -12.66 2.17 -7.18
CA ASN A 36 -12.90 3.44 -6.51
C ASN A 36 -14.38 3.85 -6.52
N ALA A 37 -15.07 3.65 -7.64
CA ALA A 37 -16.51 3.92 -7.75
C ALA A 37 -17.36 3.01 -6.87
N ALA A 38 -16.99 1.72 -6.75
CA ALA A 38 -17.70 0.78 -5.87
C ALA A 38 -17.59 1.20 -4.39
N VAL A 39 -16.43 1.73 -4.00
CA VAL A 39 -16.20 2.22 -2.63
C VAL A 39 -17.01 3.48 -2.33
N GLU A 40 -17.27 4.36 -3.30
CA GLU A 40 -18.11 5.55 -3.09
C GLU A 40 -19.54 5.21 -2.66
N LEU A 41 -20.00 3.98 -2.93
CA LEU A 41 -21.30 3.48 -2.46
C LEU A 41 -21.28 3.00 -1.01
N VAL A 42 -20.10 2.82 -0.42
CA VAL A 42 -19.95 2.41 0.98
C VAL A 42 -20.09 3.66 1.86
N PRO A 43 -21.04 3.68 2.81
CA PRO A 43 -21.18 4.82 3.70
C PRO A 43 -19.95 4.95 4.61
N ALA A 44 -19.55 6.20 4.89
CA ALA A 44 -18.25 6.49 5.49
C ALA A 44 -18.10 5.93 6.92
N ASP A 45 -19.19 5.81 7.65
CA ASP A 45 -19.29 5.17 8.96
C ASP A 45 -18.95 3.67 8.90
N ALA A 46 -19.37 2.97 7.85
CA ALA A 46 -19.03 1.57 7.64
C ALA A 46 -17.53 1.38 7.36
N ILE A 47 -16.91 2.31 6.63
CA ILE A 47 -15.45 2.29 6.40
C ILE A 47 -14.70 2.51 7.71
N GLU A 48 -15.07 3.51 8.50
CA GLU A 48 -14.39 3.78 9.78
C GLU A 48 -14.59 2.63 10.78
N ALA A 49 -15.76 1.99 10.80
CA ALA A 49 -16.00 0.79 11.61
C ALA A 49 -15.07 -0.36 11.19
N ALA A 50 -14.97 -0.65 9.88
CA ALA A 50 -14.09 -1.68 9.34
C ALA A 50 -12.61 -1.36 9.60
N VAL A 51 -12.21 -0.09 9.51
CA VAL A 51 -10.86 0.37 9.83
C VAL A 51 -10.56 0.13 11.30
N GLN A 52 -11.48 0.46 12.20
CA GLN A 52 -11.28 0.27 13.63
C GLN A 52 -11.22 -1.21 14.00
N GLU A 53 -12.05 -2.04 13.38
CA GLU A 53 -12.00 -3.51 13.53
C GLU A 53 -10.65 -4.07 13.05
N ALA A 54 -10.22 -3.68 11.84
CA ALA A 54 -8.93 -4.09 11.30
C ALA A 54 -7.78 -3.62 12.21
N PHE A 55 -7.82 -2.37 12.69
CA PHE A 55 -6.82 -1.79 13.58
C PHE A 55 -6.65 -2.57 14.90
N LEU A 56 -7.75 -3.03 15.48
CA LEU A 56 -7.76 -3.78 16.74
C LEU A 56 -7.55 -5.29 16.56
N SER A 57 -7.50 -5.78 15.33
CA SER A 57 -7.33 -7.19 15.03
C SER A 57 -5.94 -7.72 15.41
N LYS A 58 -5.80 -9.06 15.38
CA LYS A 58 -4.52 -9.74 15.65
C LYS A 58 -3.52 -9.47 14.54
N CYS A 59 -2.25 -9.34 14.92
CA CYS A 59 -1.18 -9.15 13.96
C CYS A 59 -1.04 -10.36 13.01
N PRO A 60 -1.16 -10.19 11.68
CA PRO A 60 -1.04 -11.31 10.74
C PRO A 60 0.38 -11.89 10.67
N THR A 61 1.40 -11.14 11.14
CA THR A 61 2.80 -11.59 11.14
C THR A 61 3.15 -12.45 12.37
N CYS A 62 2.56 -12.18 13.53
CA CYS A 62 2.96 -12.86 14.78
C CYS A 62 1.80 -13.38 15.63
N GLY A 63 0.55 -13.16 15.22
CA GLY A 63 -0.66 -13.57 15.95
C GLY A 63 -0.92 -12.82 17.27
N GLY A 64 -0.08 -11.84 17.62
CA GLY A 64 -0.23 -11.08 18.87
C GLY A 64 -1.33 -10.03 18.76
N ASP A 65 -1.82 -9.56 19.91
CA ASP A 65 -2.89 -8.57 19.97
C ASP A 65 -2.44 -7.20 19.40
N GLY A 66 -3.40 -6.49 18.82
CA GLY A 66 -3.22 -5.19 18.18
C GLY A 66 -2.79 -4.08 19.16
N PRO A 67 -2.61 -2.84 18.67
CA PRO A 67 -3.06 -2.37 17.36
C PRO A 67 -2.10 -2.72 16.21
N ILE A 68 -2.67 -2.91 15.02
CA ILE A 68 -1.94 -3.12 13.76
C ILE A 68 -2.06 -1.92 12.85
N ASP A 69 -1.04 -1.70 12.03
CA ASP A 69 -1.02 -0.59 11.07
C ASP A 69 -0.09 -0.94 9.89
N VAL A 70 -0.08 -0.08 8.88
CA VAL A 70 0.81 -0.19 7.73
C VAL A 70 2.16 0.45 8.05
N TYR A 71 3.19 -0.39 8.14
CA TYR A 71 4.55 0.05 8.37
C TYR A 71 5.42 -0.19 7.13
N THR A 72 6.25 0.80 6.82
CA THR A 72 7.21 0.72 5.72
C THR A 72 8.65 0.53 6.20
N ALA A 73 9.44 -0.18 5.40
CA ALA A 73 10.89 -0.28 5.50
C ALA A 73 11.51 -0.18 4.10
N THR A 74 12.70 0.41 4.02
CA THR A 74 13.43 0.55 2.74
C THR A 74 14.65 -0.35 2.76
N LYS A 75 14.84 -1.18 1.74
CA LYS A 75 16.06 -1.92 1.50
C LYS A 75 16.81 -1.32 0.31
N LEU A 76 18.12 -1.30 0.43
CA LEU A 76 19.03 -0.82 -0.61
C LEU A 76 20.01 -1.94 -0.92
N THR A 77 20.02 -2.39 -2.16
CA THR A 77 21.01 -3.33 -2.68
C THR A 77 21.85 -2.58 -3.69
N GLY A 78 23.12 -2.40 -3.38
CA GLY A 78 24.09 -1.84 -4.29
C GLY A 78 25.11 -2.90 -4.64
N MET A 79 25.15 -3.30 -5.90
CA MET A 79 26.25 -4.04 -6.52
C MET A 79 26.94 -3.12 -7.53
N VAL A 80 28.16 -3.45 -7.95
CA VAL A 80 28.99 -2.60 -8.83
C VAL A 80 28.22 -2.03 -10.02
N LEU A 81 27.33 -2.83 -10.62
CA LEU A 81 26.53 -2.45 -11.80
C LEU A 81 25.02 -2.30 -11.51
N VAL A 82 24.55 -2.66 -10.31
CA VAL A 82 23.10 -2.74 -10.01
C VAL A 82 22.79 -1.93 -8.76
N LEU A 83 21.88 -0.98 -8.88
CA LEU A 83 21.28 -0.28 -7.75
C LEU A 83 19.80 -0.61 -7.70
N GLN A 84 19.39 -1.33 -6.66
CA GLN A 84 17.98 -1.66 -6.41
C GLN A 84 17.55 -1.02 -5.09
N VAL A 85 16.46 -0.25 -5.16
CA VAL A 85 15.79 0.34 -3.99
C VAL A 85 14.44 -0.34 -3.85
N GLU A 86 14.24 -1.08 -2.77
CA GLU A 86 12.99 -1.76 -2.48
C GLU A 86 12.31 -1.08 -1.30
N LYS A 87 11.03 -0.71 -1.45
CA LYS A 87 10.19 -0.21 -0.36
C LYS A 87 9.15 -1.26 -0.05
N THR A 88 9.25 -1.88 1.13
CA THR A 88 8.28 -2.88 1.57
C THR A 88 7.28 -2.22 2.51
N ALA A 89 5.99 -2.31 2.21
CA ALA A 89 4.90 -1.96 3.13
C ALA A 89 4.29 -3.25 3.69
N LYS A 90 4.04 -3.30 5.01
CA LYS A 90 3.42 -4.45 5.67
C LYS A 90 2.41 -4.01 6.72
N LEU A 91 1.24 -4.64 6.69
CA LEU A 91 0.22 -4.58 7.73
C LEU A 91 0.68 -5.45 8.93
N CYS A 92 1.11 -4.82 10.03
CA CYS A 92 1.61 -5.55 11.20
C CYS A 92 1.57 -4.70 12.48
N CYS A 93 1.86 -5.29 13.64
CA CYS A 93 1.97 -4.55 14.90
C CYS A 93 3.32 -3.82 15.01
N ALA A 94 3.40 -2.85 15.92
CA ALA A 94 4.61 -2.05 16.16
C ALA A 94 5.89 -2.89 16.46
N ARG A 95 5.75 -4.02 17.15
CA ARG A 95 6.88 -4.93 17.45
C ARG A 95 7.43 -5.57 16.18
N CYS A 96 6.55 -6.06 15.31
CA CYS A 96 6.91 -6.68 14.04
C CYS A 96 7.50 -5.65 13.08
N ALA A 97 6.93 -4.45 13.03
CA ALA A 97 7.46 -3.33 12.28
C ALA A 97 8.88 -2.94 12.70
N ARG A 98 9.15 -2.90 14.01
CA ARG A 98 10.49 -2.63 14.54
C ARG A 98 11.50 -3.69 14.09
N LYS A 99 11.16 -4.98 14.20
CA LYS A 99 12.00 -6.09 13.73
C LYS A 99 12.28 -5.99 12.23
N MET A 100 11.25 -5.71 11.43
CA MET A 100 11.39 -5.53 9.99
C MET A 100 12.33 -4.36 9.65
N ARG A 101 12.22 -3.22 10.33
CA ARG A 101 13.06 -2.04 10.11
C ARG A 101 14.51 -2.27 10.54
N PHE A 102 14.75 -2.94 11.65
CA PHE A 102 16.11 -3.35 12.04
C PHE A 102 16.71 -4.35 11.05
N GLY A 103 15.93 -5.34 10.60
CA GLY A 103 16.37 -6.27 9.57
C GLY A 103 16.71 -5.57 8.26
N ALA A 104 15.92 -4.57 7.85
CA ALA A 104 16.21 -3.76 6.67
C ALA A 104 17.47 -2.90 6.85
N ALA A 105 17.67 -2.29 8.03
CA ALA A 105 18.89 -1.55 8.33
C ALA A 105 20.14 -2.45 8.28
N GLY A 106 20.07 -3.64 8.89
CA GLY A 106 21.14 -4.64 8.83
C GLY A 106 21.41 -5.12 7.41
N TYR A 107 20.36 -5.36 6.62
CA TYR A 107 20.51 -5.72 5.21
C TYR A 107 21.24 -4.62 4.42
N CYS A 108 20.80 -3.37 4.56
CA CYS A 108 21.45 -2.22 3.93
C CYS A 108 22.92 -2.07 4.37
N ALA A 109 23.22 -2.32 5.64
CA ALA A 109 24.57 -2.27 6.18
C ALA A 109 25.50 -3.38 5.64
N LEU A 110 24.97 -4.43 5.01
CA LEU A 110 25.76 -5.49 4.39
C LEU A 110 25.78 -5.39 2.86
N ALA A 111 24.64 -5.05 2.25
CA ALA A 111 24.43 -5.11 0.80
C ALA A 111 24.45 -3.73 0.11
N GLY A 112 24.49 -2.62 0.85
CA GLY A 112 24.36 -1.27 0.29
C GLY A 112 25.67 -0.57 -0.08
N TRP A 113 26.83 -1.21 0.05
CA TRP A 113 28.14 -0.55 -0.04
C TRP A 113 28.92 -0.82 -1.34
N TRP A 114 28.47 -1.74 -2.18
CA TRP A 114 29.28 -2.22 -3.30
C TRP A 114 29.19 -1.36 -4.57
N SER A 115 28.58 -0.17 -4.49
CA SER A 115 28.56 0.85 -5.54
C SER A 115 28.75 2.24 -4.93
N PRO A 116 29.48 3.18 -5.58
CA PRO A 116 29.64 4.54 -5.06
C PRO A 116 28.29 5.23 -4.82
N ARG A 117 27.34 5.04 -5.74
CA ARG A 117 25.99 5.62 -5.62
C ARG A 117 25.21 5.03 -4.46
N SER A 118 25.30 3.70 -4.26
CA SER A 118 24.61 3.04 -3.15
C SER A 118 25.22 3.46 -1.82
N ALA A 119 26.55 3.54 -1.72
CA ALA A 119 27.25 3.93 -0.50
C ALA A 119 26.80 5.32 -0.02
N VAL A 120 26.71 6.31 -0.92
CA VAL A 120 26.20 7.65 -0.57
C VAL A 120 24.75 7.60 -0.10
N MET A 121 23.87 6.87 -0.78
CA MET A 121 22.47 6.74 -0.35
C MET A 121 22.34 6.01 0.99
N ASN A 122 23.21 5.03 1.25
CA ASN A 122 23.16 4.19 2.44
C ASN A 122 23.41 4.98 3.73
N ILE A 123 24.22 6.04 3.64
CA ILE A 123 24.47 7.00 4.74
C ILE A 123 23.15 7.58 5.27
N PHE A 124 22.12 7.71 4.43
CA PHE A 124 20.80 8.19 4.84
C PHE A 124 19.80 7.07 5.11
N VAL A 125 19.83 5.99 4.32
CA VAL A 125 18.85 4.88 4.43
C VAL A 125 19.01 4.12 5.75
N ILE A 126 20.25 3.84 6.18
CA ILE A 126 20.48 3.10 7.43
C ILE A 126 19.96 3.90 8.64
N PRO A 127 20.39 5.16 8.86
CA PRO A 127 19.88 5.94 10.00
C PRO A 127 18.37 6.15 9.93
N MET A 128 17.79 6.38 8.75
CA MET A 128 16.34 6.51 8.60
C MET A 128 15.60 5.25 9.08
N ASN A 129 16.05 4.05 8.68
CA ASN A 129 15.44 2.80 9.13
C ASN A 129 15.64 2.58 10.63
N LEU A 130 16.83 2.90 11.17
CA LEU A 130 17.13 2.77 12.60
C LEU A 130 16.28 3.73 13.46
N VAL A 131 16.23 5.01 13.10
CA VAL A 131 15.39 6.04 13.75
C VAL A 131 13.93 5.58 13.71
N ARG A 132 13.43 5.19 12.54
CA ARG A 132 12.07 4.65 12.42
C ARG A 132 11.86 3.43 13.31
N ALA A 133 12.81 2.50 13.39
CA ALA A 133 12.71 1.32 14.26
C ALA A 133 12.65 1.70 15.74
N MET A 134 13.55 2.57 16.20
CA MET A 134 13.64 3.03 17.59
C MET A 134 12.38 3.78 18.03
N PHE A 135 11.84 4.65 17.18
CA PHE A 135 10.64 5.43 17.47
C PHE A 135 9.33 4.73 17.05
N THR A 136 9.39 3.48 16.59
CA THR A 136 8.16 2.71 16.32
C THR A 136 7.46 2.42 17.65
N ARG A 137 6.27 2.98 17.81
CA ARG A 137 5.36 2.74 18.92
C ARG A 137 4.02 2.23 18.41
N PRO A 138 3.24 1.51 19.23
CA PRO A 138 1.85 1.23 18.92
C PRO A 138 1.12 2.56 18.63
N PRO A 139 0.47 2.69 17.48
CA PRO A 139 -0.30 3.88 17.15
C PRO A 139 -1.51 3.98 18.07
N ALA A 140 -1.90 5.20 18.43
CA ALA A 140 -3.14 5.43 19.18
C ALA A 140 -4.38 5.42 18.29
N GLN A 141 -4.20 5.71 16.99
CA GLN A 141 -5.28 5.82 16.01
C GLN A 141 -4.84 5.21 14.68
N PRO A 142 -5.77 4.69 13.87
CA PRO A 142 -5.49 4.18 12.54
C PRO A 142 -4.81 5.22 11.64
N SER A 143 -3.75 4.83 10.92
CA SER A 143 -3.13 5.70 9.93
C SER A 143 -4.00 5.90 8.69
N ALA A 144 -3.71 6.94 7.91
CA ALA A 144 -4.34 7.14 6.60
C ALA A 144 -4.07 5.97 5.64
N MET A 145 -2.87 5.36 5.71
CA MET A 145 -2.54 4.21 4.87
C MET A 145 -3.38 2.98 5.22
N LEU A 146 -3.65 2.74 6.51
CA LEU A 146 -4.55 1.66 6.90
C LEU A 146 -5.97 1.90 6.37
N ARG A 147 -6.46 3.15 6.45
CA ARG A 147 -7.77 3.52 5.86
C ARG A 147 -7.81 3.25 4.36
N GLU A 148 -6.76 3.62 3.63
CA GLU A 148 -6.67 3.36 2.19
C GLU A 148 -6.67 1.86 1.86
N VAL A 149 -5.94 1.05 2.64
CA VAL A 149 -5.93 -0.42 2.46
C VAL A 149 -7.31 -1.01 2.70
N VAL A 150 -7.96 -0.69 3.83
CA VAL A 150 -9.31 -1.20 4.14
C VAL A 150 -10.32 -0.72 3.09
N ARG A 151 -10.23 0.55 2.68
CA ARG A 151 -11.06 1.12 1.62
C ARG A 151 -10.92 0.33 0.31
N ALA A 152 -9.70 0.01 -0.09
CA ALA A 152 -9.44 -0.78 -1.29
C ALA A 152 -9.96 -2.23 -1.16
N GLU A 153 -9.76 -2.87 0.00
CA GLU A 153 -10.26 -4.22 0.28
C GLU A 153 -11.80 -4.29 0.23
N MET A 154 -12.50 -3.32 0.81
CA MET A 154 -13.96 -3.24 0.74
C MET A 154 -14.46 -3.06 -0.70
N GLY A 155 -13.78 -2.22 -1.49
CA GLY A 155 -14.07 -2.05 -2.91
C GLY A 155 -13.95 -3.35 -3.69
N GLN A 156 -12.88 -4.11 -3.43
CA GLN A 156 -12.66 -5.42 -4.04
C GLN A 156 -13.72 -6.44 -3.59
N ALA A 157 -14.07 -6.47 -2.30
CA ALA A 157 -15.10 -7.36 -1.78
C ALA A 157 -16.47 -7.12 -2.43
N LEU A 158 -16.86 -5.87 -2.64
CA LEU A 158 -18.12 -5.52 -3.34
C LEU A 158 -18.13 -5.95 -4.80
N LEU A 159 -17.01 -5.77 -5.52
CA LEU A 159 -16.90 -6.22 -6.90
C LEU A 159 -17.00 -7.75 -6.98
N ASN A 160 -16.34 -8.47 -6.08
CA ASN A 160 -16.40 -9.92 -6.00
C ASN A 160 -17.82 -10.41 -5.69
N ALA A 161 -18.52 -9.78 -4.74
CA ALA A 161 -19.91 -10.10 -4.41
C ALA A 161 -20.85 -9.92 -5.61
N ARG A 162 -20.72 -8.81 -6.34
CA ARG A 162 -21.52 -8.58 -7.57
C ARG A 162 -21.21 -9.59 -8.68
N GLN A 163 -19.95 -10.00 -8.82
CA GLN A 163 -19.57 -11.05 -9.78
C GLN A 163 -20.23 -12.40 -9.43
N THR A 164 -20.26 -12.78 -8.15
CA THR A 164 -20.90 -14.03 -7.72
C THR A 164 -22.41 -14.03 -7.93
N GLU A 165 -23.09 -12.89 -7.71
CA GLU A 165 -24.53 -12.76 -7.97
C GLU A 165 -24.89 -12.90 -9.45
N MET A 166 -24.03 -12.42 -10.36
CA MET A 166 -24.24 -12.55 -11.81
C MET A 166 -24.02 -13.98 -12.30
N VAL A 167 -23.06 -14.71 -11.72
CA VAL A 167 -22.79 -16.11 -12.09
C VAL A 167 -23.89 -17.05 -11.58
N GLY A 168 -24.46 -16.81 -10.40
CA GLY A 168 -25.54 -17.63 -9.85
C GLY A 168 -26.93 -17.39 -10.44
N ARG A 169 -27.09 -16.41 -11.34
CA ARG A 169 -28.36 -16.06 -12.00
C ARG A 169 -28.50 -16.62 -13.42
N ASN A 170 -27.45 -17.27 -13.95
CA ASN A 170 -27.47 -18.02 -15.21
C ASN A 170 -27.55 -19.53 -14.93
#